data_AF-A0A3M0J9Q7-F1
#
_entry.id   AF-A0A3M0J9Q7-F1
#
_cell.length_a   1.000
_cell.length_b   1.000
_cell.length_c   1.000
_cell.angle_alpha   90.00
_cell.angle_beta   90.00
_cell.angle_gamma   90.00
#
_symmetry.space_group_name_H-M   'P 1'
#
loop_
_entity.id
_entity.type
_entity.pdbx_description
1 polymer ?
#
loop_
_entity_poly.entity_id
_entity_poly.type
_entity_poly.pdbx_seq_one_letter_code
_entity_poly.pdbx_strand_id
1 'polypeptide(L)'
;MVNSPTICQITVDRALEPVRRSDPTVTIVQHMDDILIAAPSASQQMSVSTLTRWDADAPIDLYVHFTKKGGVGALAQVPPDKAQPILWVLLGKLSHAFSPGVECLGNLIMKGRKLALKHLGTEPTKIYLPFRKHLSVQSTTISEHLAMALAGFGGEIRYAAKPPWTQLLAIVDIDLPPKIVDQPQPGPTIFTDASSLTSTAAAVWQSGEQWQCIKTTDPTLSVQQLEAAAIVLVCGLFPEEHLNIVTDSIFVARLCLAMSGPGVAVSTVAVMLEEALFSQKGTISVIHVNSHNPV
;
A
#
# COMPACT_ATOMS: atom_id res chain seq x y z
N MET A 1 -40.40 12.70 34.77
CA MET A 1 -40.03 11.27 34.67
C MET A 1 -38.69 11.09 35.36
N VAL A 2 -38.66 10.38 36.48
CA VAL A 2 -37.42 10.14 37.24
C VAL A 2 -36.78 8.90 36.64
N ASN A 3 -35.78 9.08 35.78
CA ASN A 3 -34.97 7.96 35.31
C ASN A 3 -34.14 7.48 36.51
N SER A 4 -34.34 6.25 36.95
CA SER A 4 -33.52 5.66 38.02
C SER A 4 -32.08 5.51 37.51
N PRO A 5 -31.06 6.06 38.20
CA PRO A 5 -29.65 5.92 37.81
C PRO A 5 -29.25 4.46 37.58
N THR A 6 -29.84 3.54 38.33
CA THR A 6 -29.61 2.10 38.22
C THR A 6 -30.14 1.51 36.91
N ILE A 7 -31.28 1.99 36.39
CA ILE A 7 -31.83 1.55 35.10
C ILE A 7 -30.97 2.05 33.94
N CYS A 8 -30.46 3.28 34.02
CA CYS A 8 -29.55 3.84 33.02
C CYS A 8 -28.26 3.02 32.98
N GLN A 9 -27.69 2.69 34.14
CA GLN A 9 -26.47 1.89 34.24
C GLN A 9 -26.62 0.49 33.61
N ILE A 10 -27.72 -0.22 33.90
CA ILE A 10 -28.03 -1.54 33.31
C ILE A 10 -28.18 -1.45 31.78
N THR A 11 -28.81 -0.39 31.29
CA THR A 11 -29.03 -0.19 29.85
C THR A 11 -27.72 0.08 29.13
N VAL A 12 -26.87 0.92 29.71
CA VAL A 12 -25.52 1.21 29.18
C VAL A 12 -24.65 -0.05 29.23
N ASP A 13 -24.68 -0.82 30.32
CA ASP A 13 -23.90 -2.06 30.44
C ASP A 13 -24.30 -3.09 29.38
N ARG A 14 -25.59 -3.24 29.09
CA ARG A 14 -26.08 -4.09 27.99
C ARG A 14 -25.62 -3.60 26.62
N ALA A 15 -25.58 -2.29 26.39
CA ALA A 15 -25.09 -1.72 25.13
C ALA A 15 -23.58 -1.94 24.93
N LEU A 16 -22.82 -2.05 26.02
CA LEU A 16 -21.37 -2.28 26.00
C LEU A 16 -20.97 -3.77 26.01
N GLU A 17 -21.90 -4.70 26.26
CA GLU A 17 -21.63 -6.15 26.22
C GLU A 17 -20.99 -6.64 24.91
N PRO A 18 -21.45 -6.22 23.71
CA PRO A 18 -20.82 -6.65 22.46
C PRO A 18 -19.35 -6.24 22.39
N VAL A 19 -19.01 -5.05 22.90
CA VAL A 19 -17.63 -4.55 22.95
C VAL A 19 -16.78 -5.38 23.90
N ARG A 20 -17.29 -5.66 25.11
CA ARG A 20 -16.61 -6.52 26.11
C ARG A 20 -16.39 -7.95 25.61
N ARG A 21 -17.31 -8.50 24.81
CA ARG A 21 -17.18 -9.83 24.21
C ARG A 21 -16.20 -9.85 23.04
N SER A 22 -16.16 -8.79 22.25
CA SER A 22 -15.26 -8.69 21.09
C SER A 22 -13.80 -8.49 21.49
N ASP A 23 -13.55 -7.84 22.64
CA ASP A 23 -12.21 -7.61 23.15
C ASP A 23 -12.17 -7.64 24.68
N PRO A 24 -11.77 -8.77 25.29
CA PRO A 24 -11.69 -8.92 26.75
C PRO A 24 -10.61 -8.03 27.40
N THR A 25 -9.71 -7.47 26.59
CA THR A 25 -8.57 -6.68 27.09
C THR A 25 -8.87 -5.19 27.19
N VAL A 26 -10.00 -4.75 26.63
CA VAL A 26 -10.47 -3.37 26.69
C VAL A 26 -10.93 -2.99 28.10
N THR A 27 -10.39 -1.88 28.61
CA THR A 27 -10.82 -1.24 29.85
C THR A 27 -11.94 -0.25 29.55
N ILE A 28 -13.12 -0.49 30.11
CA ILE A 28 -14.27 0.41 30.00
C ILE A 28 -14.48 1.10 31.35
N VAL A 29 -14.37 2.42 31.38
CA VAL A 29 -14.66 3.24 32.56
C VAL A 29 -15.91 4.06 32.28
N GLN A 30 -16.94 3.90 33.10
CA GLN A 30 -18.15 4.71 33.06
C GLN A 30 -18.09 5.74 34.19
N HIS A 31 -18.30 7.01 33.87
CA HIS A 31 -18.37 8.07 34.86
C HIS A 31 -19.47 9.07 34.48
N MET A 32 -20.52 9.15 35.29
CA MET A 32 -21.70 9.98 35.04
C MET A 32 -22.29 9.71 33.64
N ASP A 33 -22.18 10.66 32.71
CA ASP A 33 -22.68 10.57 31.34
C ASP A 33 -21.60 10.16 30.32
N ASP A 34 -20.35 9.95 30.76
CA ASP A 34 -19.21 9.64 29.91
C ASP A 34 -18.82 8.15 29.98
N ILE A 35 -18.47 7.59 28.81
CA ILE A 35 -17.94 6.23 28.68
C ILE A 35 -16.56 6.31 28.03
N LEU A 36 -15.52 5.98 28.80
CA LEU A 36 -14.17 5.83 28.30
C LEU A 36 -13.92 4.37 27.93
N ILE A 37 -13.49 4.11 26.70
CA ILE A 37 -13.11 2.78 26.22
C ILE A 37 -11.63 2.84 25.84
N ALA A 38 -10.78 2.15 26.60
CA ALA A 38 -9.34 2.10 26.41
C ALA A 38 -8.91 0.68 26.05
N ALA A 39 -8.41 0.47 24.83
CA ALA A 39 -7.76 -0.78 24.43
C ALA A 39 -6.25 -0.71 24.75
N PRO A 40 -5.61 -1.79 25.23
CA PRO A 40 -4.20 -1.78 25.61
C PRO A 40 -3.24 -1.71 24.41
N SER A 41 -3.72 -1.69 23.16
CA SER A 41 -2.86 -1.53 21.98
C SER A 41 -3.42 -0.54 20.96
N ALA A 42 -2.59 0.41 20.51
CA ALA A 42 -2.93 1.34 19.43
C ALA A 42 -3.34 0.61 18.12
N SER A 43 -2.80 -0.60 17.90
CA SER A 43 -3.14 -1.47 16.79
C SER A 43 -4.62 -1.87 16.73
N GLN A 44 -5.33 -1.92 17.86
CA GLN A 44 -6.76 -2.26 17.89
C GLN A 44 -7.66 -1.04 17.65
N GLN A 45 -7.29 0.15 18.14
CA GLN A 45 -7.99 1.41 17.79
C GLN A 45 -7.89 1.71 16.29
N MET A 46 -6.81 1.27 15.63
CA MET A 46 -6.67 1.35 14.18
C MET A 46 -7.56 0.37 13.40
N SER A 47 -8.29 -0.54 14.05
CA SER A 47 -9.21 -1.45 13.34
C SER A 47 -10.65 -0.90 13.23
N VAL A 48 -10.96 0.17 13.97
CA VAL A 48 -12.28 0.81 13.98
C VAL A 48 -12.11 2.31 13.71
N SER A 49 -12.69 2.82 12.63
CA SER A 49 -12.72 4.26 12.32
C SER A 49 -13.74 4.98 13.22
N THR A 50 -13.43 5.09 14.51
CA THR A 50 -14.29 5.77 15.50
C THR A 50 -13.81 7.21 15.69
N LEU A 51 -14.75 8.14 15.69
CA LEU A 51 -14.47 9.55 15.97
C LEU A 51 -14.18 9.71 17.47
N THR A 52 -13.04 10.32 17.81
CA THR A 52 -12.72 10.70 19.19
C THR A 52 -13.06 12.17 19.45
N ARG A 53 -12.95 12.60 20.72
CA ARG A 53 -13.13 14.00 21.09
C ARG A 53 -12.14 14.88 20.33
N TRP A 54 -12.60 16.04 19.87
CA TRP A 54 -11.81 17.02 19.13
C TRP A 54 -12.26 18.44 19.51
N ASP A 55 -11.39 19.42 19.27
CA ASP A 55 -11.62 20.83 19.56
C ASP A 55 -12.10 21.55 18.30
N ALA A 56 -13.29 22.16 18.33
CA ALA A 56 -13.87 22.83 17.16
C ALA A 56 -13.02 23.99 16.63
N ASP A 57 -12.25 24.64 17.50
CA ASP A 57 -11.48 25.84 17.19
C ASP A 57 -10.04 25.51 16.74
N ALA A 58 -9.60 24.26 16.91
CA ALA A 58 -8.25 23.84 16.55
C ALA A 58 -8.17 23.31 15.10
N PRO A 59 -7.09 23.64 14.35
CA PRO A 59 -6.92 23.17 12.98
C PRO A 59 -6.79 21.64 12.92
N ILE A 60 -7.47 21.05 11.95
CA ILE A 60 -7.40 19.62 11.65
C ILE A 60 -6.38 19.41 10.54
N ASP A 61 -5.43 18.51 10.75
CA ASP A 61 -4.43 18.13 9.74
C ASP A 61 -4.61 16.66 9.36
N LEU A 62 -4.32 16.33 8.10
CA LEU A 62 -4.36 14.96 7.58
C LEU A 62 -2.93 14.42 7.46
N TYR A 63 -2.67 13.31 8.13
CA TYR A 63 -1.41 12.57 8.06
C TYR A 63 -1.62 11.31 7.23
N VAL A 64 -0.76 11.08 6.25
CA VAL A 64 -0.86 9.95 5.32
C VAL A 64 0.47 9.22 5.31
N HIS A 65 0.42 7.91 5.50
CA HIS A 65 1.58 7.02 5.46
C HIS A 65 1.26 5.75 4.68
N PHE A 66 2.32 5.01 4.36
CA PHE A 66 2.21 3.73 3.67
C PHE A 66 2.94 2.65 4.44
N THR A 67 2.37 1.46 4.43
CA THR A 67 2.92 0.25 5.06
C THR A 67 2.82 -0.90 4.07
N LYS A 68 3.46 -2.04 4.36
CA LYS A 68 3.29 -3.27 3.56
C LYS A 68 1.84 -3.75 3.46
N LYS A 69 0.97 -3.35 4.39
CA LYS A 69 -0.46 -3.68 4.39
C LYS A 69 -1.31 -2.64 3.65
N GLY A 70 -0.69 -1.60 3.09
CA GLY A 70 -1.36 -0.52 2.38
C GLY A 70 -1.29 0.83 3.08
N GLY A 71 -2.09 1.76 2.57
CA GLY A 71 -2.17 3.14 3.06
C GLY A 71 -2.85 3.23 4.43
N VAL A 72 -2.25 4.00 5.32
CA VAL A 72 -2.80 4.36 6.63
C VAL A 72 -2.74 5.86 6.84
N GLY A 73 -3.83 6.45 7.31
CA GLY A 73 -3.87 7.88 7.59
C GLY A 73 -4.65 8.20 8.85
N ALA A 74 -4.51 9.43 9.32
CA ALA A 74 -5.25 9.94 10.45
C ALA A 74 -5.55 11.43 10.24
N LEU A 75 -6.79 11.82 10.54
CA LEU A 75 -7.11 13.21 10.84
C LEU A 75 -6.72 13.45 12.30
N ALA A 76 -5.95 14.50 12.56
CA ALA A 76 -5.42 14.77 13.88
C ALA A 76 -5.36 16.27 14.17
N GLN A 77 -5.39 16.59 15.46
CA GLN A 77 -5.15 17.92 16.01
C GLN A 77 -3.83 17.92 16.77
N VAL A 78 -3.32 19.13 17.08
CA VAL A 78 -2.05 19.39 17.78
C VAL A 78 -0.83 19.25 16.84
N PRO A 79 0.27 20.02 17.06
CA PRO A 79 1.48 19.93 16.27
C PRO A 79 2.03 18.49 16.09
N PRO A 80 2.81 18.22 15.03
CA PRO A 80 3.11 16.87 14.54
C PRO A 80 3.74 15.93 15.58
N ASP A 81 4.55 16.46 16.49
CA ASP A 81 5.25 15.72 17.55
C ASP A 81 4.31 15.24 18.67
N LYS A 82 3.13 15.86 18.80
CA LYS A 82 2.11 15.54 19.80
C LYS A 82 0.73 15.33 19.16
N ALA A 83 0.71 15.06 17.85
CA ALA A 83 -0.52 14.89 17.11
C ALA A 83 -1.38 13.82 17.80
N GLN A 84 -2.66 14.13 17.98
CA GLN A 84 -3.63 13.19 18.53
C GLN A 84 -4.61 12.81 17.43
N PRO A 85 -4.70 11.52 17.05
CA PRO A 85 -5.59 11.09 15.99
C PRO A 85 -7.04 11.23 16.47
N ILE A 86 -7.82 11.97 15.70
CA ILE A 86 -9.27 12.17 15.87
C ILE A 86 -10.04 11.07 15.16
N LEU A 87 -9.58 10.75 13.95
CA LEU A 87 -10.22 9.77 13.09
C LEU A 87 -9.18 9.06 12.24
N TRP A 88 -9.12 7.73 12.37
CA TRP A 88 -8.32 6.90 11.48
C TRP A 88 -8.96 6.82 10.09
N VAL A 89 -8.12 7.01 9.08
CA VAL A 89 -8.45 6.88 7.66
C VAL A 89 -7.74 5.63 7.15
N LEU A 90 -8.51 4.65 6.70
CA LEU A 90 -7.99 3.38 6.20
C LEU A 90 -8.60 3.11 4.83
N LEU A 91 -7.85 2.47 3.94
CA LEU A 91 -8.42 2.01 2.67
C LEU A 91 -9.27 0.76 2.88
N GLY A 92 -10.27 0.57 2.01
CA GLY A 92 -11.02 -0.68 1.95
C GLY A 92 -10.21 -1.80 1.32
N LYS A 93 -10.84 -2.95 1.09
CA LYS A 93 -10.22 -4.07 0.38
C LYS A 93 -9.83 -3.64 -1.04
N LEU A 94 -8.57 -3.87 -1.38
CA LEU A 94 -8.03 -3.60 -2.71
C LEU A 94 -8.50 -4.70 -3.68
N SER A 95 -8.88 -4.31 -4.90
CA SER A 95 -9.45 -5.19 -5.93
C SER A 95 -8.51 -5.52 -7.08
N HIS A 96 -7.44 -4.75 -7.26
CA HIS A 96 -6.45 -4.99 -8.31
C HIS A 96 -5.43 -6.05 -7.89
N ALA A 97 -4.81 -6.70 -8.88
CA ALA A 97 -3.74 -7.68 -8.63
C ALA A 97 -2.59 -7.07 -7.83
N PHE A 98 -2.24 -5.83 -8.15
CA PHE A 98 -1.29 -4.99 -7.43
C PHE A 98 -1.81 -3.56 -7.39
N SER A 99 -1.60 -2.87 -6.28
CA SER A 99 -1.94 -1.44 -6.13
C SER A 99 -0.67 -0.65 -5.78
N PRO A 100 -0.21 0.25 -6.66
CA PRO A 100 0.93 1.13 -6.39
C PRO A 100 0.72 1.94 -5.11
N GLY A 101 1.79 2.14 -4.33
CA GLY A 101 1.74 2.88 -3.06
C GLY A 101 1.29 4.32 -3.25
N VAL A 102 1.73 4.98 -4.33
CA VAL A 102 1.30 6.35 -4.69
C VAL A 102 -0.21 6.43 -4.98
N GLU A 103 -0.80 5.41 -5.59
CA GLU A 103 -2.24 5.32 -5.81
C GLU A 103 -2.97 5.12 -4.47
N CYS A 104 -2.43 4.25 -3.61
CA CYS A 104 -2.97 4.05 -2.26
C CYS A 104 -2.96 5.36 -1.46
N LEU A 105 -1.88 6.13 -1.50
CA LEU A 105 -1.82 7.46 -0.87
C LEU A 105 -2.86 8.42 -1.44
N GLY A 106 -2.99 8.48 -2.77
CA GLY A 106 -3.98 9.33 -3.43
C GLY A 106 -5.41 8.99 -2.98
N ASN A 107 -5.76 7.71 -3.00
CA ASN A 107 -7.05 7.20 -2.51
C ASN A 107 -7.28 7.54 -1.04
N LEU A 108 -6.22 7.49 -0.24
CA LEU A 108 -6.28 7.78 1.19
C LEU A 108 -6.47 9.27 1.46
N ILE A 109 -5.83 10.14 0.68
CA ILE A 109 -6.03 11.60 0.72
C ILE A 109 -7.47 11.94 0.35
N MET A 110 -7.98 11.41 -0.76
CA MET A 110 -9.37 11.65 -1.18
C MET A 110 -10.36 11.20 -0.11
N LYS A 111 -10.13 10.02 0.49
CA LYS A 111 -10.97 9.52 1.58
C LYS A 111 -10.86 10.39 2.83
N GLY A 112 -9.65 10.78 3.23
CA GLY A 112 -9.40 11.63 4.40
C GLY A 112 -10.09 12.99 4.29
N ARG A 113 -9.97 13.67 3.15
CA ARG A 113 -10.66 14.93 2.85
C ARG A 113 -12.18 14.77 2.92
N LYS A 114 -12.72 13.72 2.30
CA LYS A 114 -14.16 13.41 2.36
C LYS A 114 -14.66 13.15 3.79
N LEU A 115 -13.87 12.43 4.59
CA LEU A 115 -14.22 12.16 5.99
C LEU A 115 -14.12 13.41 6.86
N ALA A 116 -13.12 14.28 6.63
CA ALA A 116 -13.01 15.55 7.33
C ALA A 116 -14.26 16.43 7.08
N LEU A 117 -14.66 16.60 5.83
CA LEU A 117 -15.89 17.34 5.50
C LEU A 117 -17.14 16.68 6.09
N LYS A 118 -17.26 15.36 5.98
CA LYS A 118 -18.44 14.61 6.45
C LYS A 118 -18.60 14.63 7.97
N HIS A 119 -17.52 14.50 8.73
CA HIS A 119 -17.56 14.27 10.17
C HIS A 119 -17.14 15.49 11.00
N LEU A 120 -16.34 16.38 10.43
CA LEU A 120 -15.77 17.56 11.11
C LEU A 120 -16.23 18.88 10.47
N GLY A 121 -16.94 18.82 9.33
CA GLY A 121 -17.52 19.99 8.66
C GLY A 121 -16.51 20.89 7.94
N THR A 122 -15.23 20.52 7.88
CA THR A 122 -14.16 21.33 7.29
C THR A 122 -13.11 20.49 6.56
N GLU A 123 -12.41 21.08 5.60
CA GLU A 123 -11.24 20.45 4.99
C GLU A 123 -10.03 20.50 5.95
N PRO A 124 -9.06 19.57 5.81
CA PRO A 124 -7.80 19.67 6.55
C PRO A 124 -7.05 20.96 6.22
N THR A 125 -6.42 21.58 7.21
CA THR A 125 -5.57 22.77 6.96
C THR A 125 -4.24 22.37 6.31
N LYS A 126 -3.74 21.17 6.64
CA LYS A 126 -2.52 20.61 6.07
C LYS A 126 -2.68 19.14 5.70
N ILE A 127 -1.95 18.73 4.69
CA ILE A 127 -1.75 17.31 4.35
C ILE A 127 -0.25 16.99 4.47
N TYR A 128 0.07 16.05 5.36
CA TYR A 128 1.42 15.52 5.52
C TYR A 128 1.59 14.27 4.65
N LEU A 129 2.45 14.38 3.65
CA LEU A 129 2.81 13.30 2.74
C LEU A 129 4.04 12.55 3.22
N PRO A 130 4.13 11.23 3.01
CA PRO A 130 5.22 10.39 3.50
C PRO A 130 6.43 10.36 2.56
N PHE A 131 6.65 11.46 1.81
CA PHE A 131 7.79 11.59 0.91
C PHE A 131 8.97 12.23 1.66
N ARG A 132 10.19 11.73 1.41
CA ARG A 132 11.44 12.23 2.02
C ARG A 132 11.93 13.50 1.34
N LYS A 133 11.74 13.60 0.03
CA LYS A 133 12.09 14.77 -0.77
C LYS A 133 10.82 15.56 -1.06
N HIS A 134 10.92 16.89 -1.04
CA HIS A 134 9.82 17.74 -1.46
C HIS A 134 9.50 17.45 -2.93
N LEU A 135 8.24 17.13 -3.22
CA LEU A 135 7.77 17.04 -4.61
C LEU A 135 7.84 18.46 -5.19
N SER A 136 8.81 18.73 -6.05
CA SER A 136 8.94 20.02 -6.72
C SER A 136 7.77 20.19 -7.71
N VAL A 137 7.17 21.38 -7.77
CA VAL A 137 6.14 21.73 -8.76
C VAL A 137 6.69 21.67 -10.20
N GLN A 138 8.02 21.74 -10.37
CA GLN A 138 8.73 21.54 -11.63
C GLN A 138 9.17 20.08 -11.84
N SER A 139 8.95 19.20 -10.86
CA SER A 139 9.19 17.76 -10.99
C SER A 139 8.07 17.19 -11.84
N THR A 140 8.40 16.65 -13.00
CA THR A 140 7.53 15.91 -13.92
C THR A 140 6.97 14.60 -13.34
N THR A 141 6.99 14.44 -12.02
CA THR A 141 6.90 13.15 -11.31
C THR A 141 5.91 13.17 -10.14
N ILE A 142 4.93 14.08 -10.14
CA ILE A 142 3.70 13.82 -9.40
C ILE A 142 2.90 12.83 -10.23
N SER A 143 2.61 11.65 -9.67
CA SER A 143 1.73 10.69 -10.34
C SER A 143 0.37 11.33 -10.57
N GLU A 144 -0.27 11.02 -11.70
CA GLU A 144 -1.62 11.54 -12.04
C GLU A 144 -2.62 11.30 -10.90
N HIS A 145 -2.51 10.16 -10.23
CA HIS A 145 -3.31 9.79 -9.07
C HIS A 145 -3.14 10.75 -7.89
N LEU A 146 -1.90 11.13 -7.57
CA LEU A 146 -1.64 12.07 -6.48
C LEU A 146 -2.08 13.50 -6.88
N ALA A 147 -1.89 13.89 -8.15
CA ALA A 147 -2.39 15.17 -8.67
C ALA A 147 -3.92 15.27 -8.54
N MET A 148 -4.66 14.21 -8.91
CA MET A 148 -6.11 14.15 -8.76
C MET A 148 -6.53 14.25 -7.28
N ALA A 149 -5.84 13.57 -6.38
CA ALA A 149 -6.17 13.59 -4.96
C ALA A 149 -5.98 14.97 -4.30
N LEU A 150 -5.00 15.74 -4.78
CA LEU A 150 -4.68 17.08 -4.31
C LEU A 150 -5.41 18.19 -5.08
N ALA A 151 -6.07 17.86 -6.18
CA ALA A 151 -6.82 18.83 -6.97
C ALA A 151 -7.85 19.58 -6.10
N GLY A 152 -7.85 20.91 -6.21
CA GLY A 152 -8.74 21.80 -5.45
C GLY A 152 -8.48 21.85 -3.95
N PHE A 153 -7.39 21.27 -3.43
CA PHE A 153 -7.02 21.41 -2.02
C PHE A 153 -6.45 22.81 -1.77
N GLY A 154 -7.10 23.58 -0.88
CA GLY A 154 -6.71 24.96 -0.56
C GLY A 154 -5.73 25.10 0.62
N GLY A 155 -5.42 23.99 1.30
CA GLY A 155 -4.51 23.97 2.44
C GLY A 155 -3.04 23.80 2.05
N GLU A 156 -2.20 23.59 3.06
CA GLU A 156 -0.75 23.46 2.87
C GLU A 156 -0.27 22.00 2.81
N ILE A 157 0.63 21.71 1.89
CA ILE A 157 1.27 20.40 1.79
C ILE A 157 2.59 20.41 2.57
N ARG A 158 2.74 19.43 3.47
CA ARG A 158 3.94 19.20 4.26
C ARG A 158 4.47 17.80 4.01
N TYR A 159 5.74 17.57 4.33
CA TYR A 159 6.45 16.33 4.03
C TYR A 159 7.12 15.77 5.27
N ALA A 160 7.37 14.46 5.26
CA ALA A 160 8.23 13.77 6.23
C ALA A 160 7.86 13.99 7.72
N ALA A 161 6.57 14.15 8.05
CA ALA A 161 6.14 14.19 9.45
C ALA A 161 6.14 12.79 10.08
N LYS A 162 6.53 12.72 11.35
CA LYS A 162 6.59 11.48 12.14
C LYS A 162 5.79 11.61 13.44
N PRO A 163 4.45 11.60 13.36
CA PRO A 163 3.61 11.59 14.55
C PRO A 163 3.83 10.33 15.39
N PRO A 164 3.49 10.33 16.70
CA PRO A 164 3.86 9.26 17.63
C PRO A 164 3.48 7.84 17.18
N TRP A 165 2.32 7.69 16.52
CA TRP A 165 1.85 6.38 16.03
C TRP A 165 2.71 5.79 14.91
N THR A 166 3.52 6.59 14.21
CA THR A 166 4.43 6.06 13.18
C THR A 166 5.47 5.10 13.76
N GLN A 167 5.82 5.23 15.04
CA GLN A 167 6.73 4.30 15.73
C GLN A 167 6.12 2.90 15.90
N LEU A 168 4.79 2.81 15.88
CA LEU A 168 4.05 1.56 16.02
C LEU A 168 3.77 0.91 14.65
N LEU A 169 4.14 1.58 13.56
CA LEU A 169 3.85 1.15 12.20
C LEU A 169 5.13 0.86 11.43
N ALA A 170 5.13 -0.26 10.71
CA ALA A 170 6.17 -0.56 9.73
C ALA A 170 5.99 0.31 8.48
N ILE A 171 6.33 1.61 8.61
CA ILE A 171 6.25 2.58 7.52
C ILE A 171 7.23 2.19 6.43
N VAL A 172 6.74 2.15 5.19
CA VAL A 172 7.52 1.90 3.98
C VAL A 172 7.73 3.24 3.27
N ASP A 173 8.98 3.51 2.91
CA ASP A 173 9.31 4.69 2.13
C ASP A 173 8.84 4.51 0.68
N ILE A 174 8.00 5.43 0.20
CA ILE A 174 7.46 5.36 -1.17
C ILE A 174 8.45 5.90 -2.21
N ASP A 175 9.36 6.80 -1.82
CA ASP A 175 10.37 7.41 -2.71
C ASP A 175 11.58 6.51 -3.00
N LEU A 176 11.39 5.19 -2.96
CA LEU A 176 12.47 4.28 -3.34
C LEU A 176 12.74 4.41 -4.86
N PRO A 177 14.01 4.38 -5.29
CA PRO A 177 14.33 4.34 -6.71
C PRO A 177 13.60 3.18 -7.40
N PRO A 178 13.06 3.39 -8.61
CA PRO A 178 12.28 2.37 -9.29
C PRO A 178 13.16 1.16 -9.58
N LYS A 179 12.63 -0.03 -9.30
CA LYS A 179 13.33 -1.30 -9.56
C LYS A 179 13.27 -1.68 -11.04
N ILE A 180 12.15 -1.34 -11.65
CA ILE A 180 11.89 -1.56 -13.06
C ILE A 180 12.24 -0.28 -13.83
N VAL A 181 13.12 -0.41 -14.81
CA VAL A 181 13.52 0.68 -15.71
C VAL A 181 12.83 0.50 -17.07
N ASP A 182 12.55 1.62 -17.72
CA ASP A 182 11.81 1.70 -18.98
C ASP A 182 12.62 1.26 -20.20
N GLN A 183 13.95 1.42 -20.14
CA GLN A 183 14.86 1.09 -21.23
C GLN A 183 15.81 -0.06 -20.88
N PRO A 184 16.14 -0.92 -21.87
CA PRO A 184 17.15 -1.95 -21.70
C PRO A 184 18.50 -1.36 -21.26
N GLN A 185 19.19 -2.03 -20.35
CA GLN A 185 20.52 -1.63 -19.88
C GLN A 185 21.54 -2.75 -20.13
N PRO A 186 22.86 -2.48 -20.03
CA PRO A 186 23.87 -3.53 -20.10
C PRO A 186 23.62 -4.63 -19.07
N GLY A 187 23.42 -5.86 -19.54
CA GLY A 187 23.09 -7.03 -18.73
C GLY A 187 22.52 -8.17 -19.60
N PRO A 188 22.35 -9.38 -19.07
CA PRO A 188 21.79 -10.51 -19.81
C PRO A 188 20.39 -10.20 -20.35
N THR A 189 20.16 -10.57 -21.62
CA THR A 189 18.84 -10.60 -22.23
C THR A 189 18.27 -11.99 -22.09
N ILE A 190 17.16 -12.10 -21.36
CA ILE A 190 16.52 -13.36 -21.04
C ILE A 190 15.13 -13.38 -21.65
N PHE A 191 14.83 -14.40 -22.45
CA PHE A 191 13.50 -14.65 -22.98
C PHE A 191 12.77 -15.63 -22.08
N THR A 192 11.56 -15.28 -21.66
CA THR A 192 10.71 -16.09 -20.79
C THR A 192 9.45 -16.51 -21.52
N ASP A 193 9.01 -17.75 -21.30
CA ASP A 193 7.79 -18.31 -21.87
C ASP A 193 7.20 -19.35 -20.90
N ALA A 194 5.89 -19.59 -21.01
CA ALA A 194 5.20 -20.64 -20.27
C ALA A 194 4.22 -21.43 -21.13
N SER A 195 4.06 -22.71 -20.77
CA SER A 195 3.15 -23.63 -21.47
C SER A 195 2.17 -24.26 -20.50
N SER A 196 0.87 -24.05 -20.74
CA SER A 196 -0.20 -24.80 -20.03
C SER A 196 -0.11 -26.29 -20.28
N LEU A 197 0.16 -26.69 -21.53
CA LEU A 197 0.14 -28.08 -21.97
C LEU A 197 1.17 -28.94 -21.23
N THR A 198 2.36 -28.38 -21.01
CA THR A 198 3.45 -29.05 -20.31
C THR A 198 3.61 -28.57 -18.87
N SER A 199 2.74 -27.68 -18.41
CA SER A 199 2.79 -27.02 -17.10
C SER A 199 4.19 -26.48 -16.76
N THR A 200 4.87 -25.93 -17.77
CA THR A 200 6.29 -25.59 -17.69
C THR A 200 6.48 -24.09 -17.85
N ALA A 201 7.30 -23.52 -16.97
CA ALA A 201 7.85 -22.18 -17.11
C ALA A 201 9.31 -22.30 -17.54
N ALA A 202 9.73 -21.53 -18.54
CA ALA A 202 11.05 -21.61 -19.11
C ALA A 202 11.67 -20.22 -19.26
N ALA A 203 13.00 -20.17 -19.15
CA ALA A 203 13.78 -19.01 -19.52
C ALA A 203 15.01 -19.43 -20.32
N VAL A 204 15.33 -18.65 -21.35
CA VAL A 204 16.50 -18.87 -22.21
C VAL A 204 17.29 -17.58 -22.35
N TRP A 205 18.61 -17.71 -22.37
CA TRP A 205 19.52 -16.57 -22.55
C TRP A 205 20.76 -17.03 -23.30
N GLN A 206 21.50 -16.07 -23.86
CA GLN A 206 22.74 -16.34 -24.55
C GLN A 206 23.94 -16.06 -23.62
N SER A 207 24.88 -17.00 -23.53
CA SER A 207 26.16 -16.82 -22.84
C SER A 207 27.29 -17.13 -23.82
N GLY A 208 27.99 -16.08 -24.28
CA GLY A 208 28.92 -16.18 -25.40
C GLY A 208 28.23 -16.63 -26.69
N GLU A 209 28.70 -17.72 -27.29
CA GLU A 209 28.11 -18.30 -28.51
C GLU A 209 27.07 -19.40 -28.23
N GLN A 210 26.78 -19.69 -26.97
CA GLN A 210 25.88 -20.78 -26.59
C GLN A 210 24.58 -20.29 -25.96
N TRP A 211 23.48 -20.93 -26.35
CA TRP A 211 22.18 -20.74 -25.73
C TRP A 211 22.06 -21.62 -24.48
N GLN A 212 21.62 -20.99 -23.40
CA GLN A 212 21.33 -21.63 -22.12
C GLN A 212 19.82 -21.66 -21.89
N CYS A 213 19.35 -22.65 -21.15
CA CYS A 213 17.94 -22.82 -20.84
C CYS A 213 17.75 -23.35 -19.42
N ILE A 214 16.84 -22.74 -18.68
CA ILE A 214 16.33 -23.24 -17.40
C ILE A 214 14.81 -23.44 -17.52
N LYS A 215 14.31 -24.51 -16.92
CA LYS A 215 12.89 -24.84 -16.91
C LYS A 215 12.46 -25.33 -15.54
N THR A 216 11.24 -25.04 -15.15
CA THR A 216 10.56 -25.69 -14.03
C THR A 216 9.19 -26.16 -14.48
N THR A 217 8.71 -27.25 -13.90
CA THR A 217 7.40 -27.83 -14.21
C THR A 217 6.59 -27.90 -12.93
N ASP A 218 5.42 -27.27 -12.93
CA ASP A 218 4.49 -27.30 -11.81
C ASP A 218 3.05 -27.39 -12.32
N PRO A 219 2.41 -28.57 -12.24
CA PRO A 219 1.04 -28.77 -12.72
C PRO A 219 -0.02 -28.08 -11.86
N THR A 220 0.35 -27.53 -10.71
CA THR A 220 -0.59 -26.81 -9.83
C THR A 220 -0.74 -25.33 -10.21
N LEU A 221 0.16 -24.81 -11.04
CA LEU A 221 0.17 -23.41 -11.45
C LEU A 221 -0.65 -23.17 -12.72
N SER A 222 -1.43 -22.09 -12.72
CA SER A 222 -2.05 -21.56 -13.94
C SER A 222 -0.99 -20.99 -14.89
N VAL A 223 -1.34 -20.78 -16.16
CA VAL A 223 -0.44 -20.18 -17.16
C VAL A 223 0.12 -18.85 -16.68
N GLN A 224 -0.72 -17.95 -16.16
CA GLN A 224 -0.26 -16.65 -15.66
C GLN A 224 0.73 -16.77 -14.48
N GLN A 225 0.59 -17.81 -13.65
CA GLN A 225 1.54 -18.09 -12.58
C GLN A 225 2.83 -18.72 -13.12
N LEU A 226 2.76 -19.55 -14.16
CA LEU A 226 3.94 -20.08 -14.84
C LEU A 226 4.73 -18.96 -15.53
N GLU A 227 4.06 -18.02 -16.19
CA GLU A 227 4.70 -16.83 -16.77
C GLU A 227 5.47 -16.03 -15.71
N ALA A 228 4.86 -15.78 -14.56
CA ALA A 228 5.54 -15.14 -13.45
C ALA A 228 6.65 -16.02 -12.85
N ALA A 229 6.45 -17.34 -12.78
CA ALA A 229 7.47 -18.27 -12.30
C ALA A 229 8.72 -18.24 -13.18
N ALA A 230 8.58 -18.07 -14.50
CA ALA A 230 9.71 -17.89 -15.40
C ALA A 230 10.55 -16.66 -15.01
N ILE A 231 9.90 -15.54 -14.69
CA ILE A 231 10.59 -14.33 -14.20
C ILE A 231 11.25 -14.58 -12.84
N VAL A 232 10.53 -15.20 -11.89
CA VAL A 232 11.04 -15.53 -10.55
C VAL A 232 12.30 -16.38 -10.63
N LEU A 233 12.32 -17.40 -11.50
CA LEU A 233 13.49 -18.25 -11.74
C LEU A 233 14.70 -17.44 -12.18
N VAL A 234 14.50 -16.49 -13.09
CA VAL A 234 15.57 -15.68 -13.67
C VAL A 234 16.14 -14.68 -12.67
N CYS A 235 15.29 -14.04 -11.87
CA CYS A 235 15.74 -13.18 -10.76
C CYS A 235 16.60 -13.98 -9.77
N GLY A 236 16.24 -15.23 -9.47
CA GLY A 236 17.03 -16.10 -8.60
C GLY A 236 18.39 -16.49 -9.19
N LEU A 237 18.51 -16.57 -10.51
CA LEU A 237 19.74 -16.98 -11.20
C LEU A 237 20.77 -15.83 -11.30
N PHE A 238 20.29 -14.60 -11.45
CA PHE A 238 21.13 -13.42 -11.68
C PHE A 238 20.87 -12.31 -10.65
N PRO A 239 21.07 -12.53 -9.34
CA PRO A 239 20.58 -11.63 -8.30
C PRO A 239 21.22 -10.23 -8.30
N GLU A 240 22.45 -10.09 -8.80
CA GLU A 240 23.23 -8.85 -8.74
C GLU A 240 23.17 -8.04 -10.05
N GLU A 241 22.84 -8.67 -11.17
CA GLU A 241 22.94 -8.07 -12.50
C GLU A 241 21.66 -7.33 -12.91
N HIS A 242 21.80 -6.42 -13.88
CA HIS A 242 20.63 -5.89 -14.56
C HIS A 242 20.04 -6.96 -15.49
N LEU A 243 18.72 -7.14 -15.50
CA LEU A 243 18.06 -8.14 -16.35
C LEU A 243 17.20 -7.47 -17.41
N ASN A 244 17.45 -7.79 -18.68
CA ASN A 244 16.54 -7.45 -19.77
C ASN A 244 15.61 -8.64 -20.03
N ILE A 245 14.43 -8.61 -19.43
CA ILE A 245 13.45 -9.69 -19.53
C ILE A 245 12.55 -9.44 -20.74
N VAL A 246 12.54 -10.39 -21.68
CA VAL A 246 11.66 -10.40 -22.85
C VAL A 246 10.58 -11.45 -22.64
N THR A 247 9.32 -11.02 -22.59
CA THR A 247 8.16 -11.90 -22.38
C THR A 247 7.09 -11.62 -23.42
N ASP A 248 6.35 -12.64 -23.84
CA ASP A 248 5.15 -12.49 -24.66
C ASP A 248 3.85 -12.36 -23.85
N SER A 249 3.96 -12.44 -22.52
CA SER A 249 2.85 -12.23 -21.60
C SER A 249 2.65 -10.74 -21.30
N ILE A 250 1.73 -10.10 -22.04
CA ILE A 250 1.37 -8.69 -21.80
C ILE A 250 0.90 -8.43 -20.36
N PHE A 251 0.27 -9.44 -19.75
CA PHE A 251 -0.22 -9.36 -18.39
C PHE A 251 0.94 -9.22 -17.40
N VAL A 252 1.93 -10.13 -17.47
CA VAL A 252 3.09 -10.09 -16.58
C VAL A 252 3.95 -8.86 -16.86
N ALA A 253 4.14 -8.50 -18.13
CA ALA A 253 4.88 -7.29 -18.49
C ALA A 253 4.27 -6.02 -17.86
N ARG A 254 2.95 -5.83 -18.00
CA ARG A 254 2.26 -4.67 -17.39
C ARG A 254 2.29 -4.71 -15.87
N LEU A 255 2.16 -5.90 -15.28
CA LEU A 255 2.20 -6.08 -13.83
C LEU A 255 3.58 -5.70 -13.26
N CYS A 256 4.67 -6.17 -13.87
CA CYS A 256 6.02 -5.77 -13.49
C CYS A 256 6.21 -4.24 -13.57
N LEU A 257 5.78 -3.60 -14.67
CA LEU A 257 5.86 -2.14 -14.81
C LEU A 257 5.10 -1.40 -13.69
N ALA A 258 3.89 -1.86 -13.34
CA ALA A 258 3.13 -1.31 -12.24
C ALA A 258 3.83 -1.47 -10.87
N MET A 259 4.63 -2.54 -10.72
CA MET A 259 5.42 -2.88 -9.54
C MET A 259 6.81 -2.22 -9.51
N SER A 260 7.02 -1.16 -10.30
CA SER A 260 8.28 -0.40 -10.32
C SER A 260 8.67 0.19 -8.96
N GLY A 261 7.69 0.49 -8.11
CA GLY A 261 7.90 0.99 -6.75
C GLY A 261 7.05 0.24 -5.71
N PRO A 262 7.13 0.65 -4.44
CA PRO A 262 6.37 0.02 -3.35
C PRO A 262 4.86 0.03 -3.62
N GLY A 263 4.18 -1.04 -3.26
CA GLY A 263 2.73 -1.17 -3.38
C GLY A 263 2.20 -2.33 -2.55
N VAL A 264 0.98 -2.76 -2.86
CA VAL A 264 0.33 -3.89 -2.20
C VAL A 264 -0.01 -4.95 -3.23
N ALA A 265 0.64 -6.11 -3.15
CA ALA A 265 0.29 -7.29 -3.92
C ALA A 265 -0.93 -8.01 -3.31
N VAL A 266 -1.90 -8.38 -4.15
CA VAL A 266 -3.14 -9.07 -3.75
C VAL A 266 -3.29 -10.40 -4.47
N SER A 267 -2.94 -10.47 -5.76
CA SER A 267 -3.00 -11.73 -6.52
C SER A 267 -1.78 -12.59 -6.26
N THR A 268 -1.92 -13.91 -6.42
CA THR A 268 -0.80 -14.85 -6.30
C THR A 268 0.36 -14.49 -7.22
N VAL A 269 0.06 -14.09 -8.47
CA VAL A 269 1.07 -13.66 -9.45
C VAL A 269 1.83 -12.42 -8.96
N ALA A 270 1.11 -11.42 -8.43
CA ALA A 270 1.74 -10.21 -7.90
C ALA A 270 2.61 -10.51 -6.68
N VAL A 271 2.19 -11.41 -5.80
CA VAL A 271 2.99 -11.82 -4.63
C VAL A 271 4.28 -12.53 -5.05
N MET A 272 4.19 -13.46 -6.01
CA MET A 272 5.36 -14.14 -6.57
C MET A 272 6.37 -13.15 -7.17
N LEU A 273 5.89 -12.19 -7.95
CA LEU A 273 6.74 -11.17 -8.56
C LEU A 273 7.29 -10.20 -7.52
N GLU A 274 6.51 -9.83 -6.49
CA GLU A 274 6.94 -8.86 -5.47
C GLU A 274 8.18 -9.40 -4.74
N GLU A 275 8.12 -10.65 -4.30
CA GLU A 275 9.26 -11.27 -3.61
C GLU A 275 10.51 -11.30 -4.50
N ALA A 276 10.37 -11.71 -5.76
CA ALA A 276 11.50 -11.80 -6.68
C ALA A 276 12.08 -10.43 -7.07
N LEU A 277 11.23 -9.47 -7.45
CA LEU A 277 11.65 -8.15 -7.90
C LEU A 277 12.31 -7.34 -6.77
N PHE A 278 11.79 -7.43 -5.54
CA PHE A 278 12.35 -6.70 -4.40
C PHE A 278 13.57 -7.42 -3.76
N SER A 279 13.75 -8.72 -4.01
CA SER A 279 14.96 -9.45 -3.61
C SER A 279 16.12 -9.30 -4.59
N GLN A 280 15.83 -9.01 -5.86
CA GLN A 280 16.84 -8.65 -6.86
C GLN A 280 17.66 -7.46 -6.35
N LYS A 281 18.98 -7.44 -6.56
CA LYS A 281 19.83 -6.27 -6.26
C LYS A 281 20.02 -5.37 -7.47
N GLY A 282 20.21 -5.94 -8.66
CA GLY A 282 20.22 -5.21 -9.93
C GLY A 282 18.85 -4.64 -10.33
N THR A 283 18.78 -3.77 -11.34
CA THR A 283 17.51 -3.30 -11.91
C THR A 283 16.98 -4.27 -12.96
N ILE A 284 15.71 -4.15 -13.36
CA ILE A 284 15.11 -5.01 -14.38
C ILE A 284 14.46 -4.14 -15.44
N SER A 285 14.64 -4.44 -16.71
CA SER A 285 13.80 -3.93 -17.79
C SER A 285 12.90 -5.05 -18.27
N VAL A 286 11.63 -4.74 -18.56
CA VAL A 286 10.67 -5.74 -19.05
C VAL A 286 10.15 -5.30 -20.41
N ILE A 287 10.40 -6.14 -21.41
CA ILE A 287 10.08 -5.91 -22.81
C ILE A 287 9.00 -6.90 -23.21
N HIS A 288 7.86 -6.37 -23.63
CA HIS A 288 6.78 -7.19 -24.17
C HIS A 288 6.95 -7.38 -25.67
N VAL A 289 6.85 -8.61 -26.14
CA VAL A 289 6.78 -8.97 -27.57
C VAL A 289 5.46 -9.67 -27.88
N ASN A 290 4.94 -9.54 -29.09
CA ASN A 290 3.72 -10.27 -29.45
C ASN A 290 4.05 -11.75 -29.67
N SER A 291 3.25 -12.64 -29.09
CA SER A 291 3.34 -14.06 -29.37
C SER A 291 3.03 -14.36 -30.83
N HIS A 292 3.68 -15.40 -31.37
CA HIS A 292 3.43 -15.94 -32.71
C HIS A 292 3.52 -14.93 -33.87
N ASN A 293 4.29 -13.86 -33.72
CA ASN A 293 4.55 -12.92 -34.81
C ASN A 293 5.85 -13.33 -35.53
N PRO A 294 5.79 -13.93 -36.73
CA PRO A 294 7.00 -14.21 -37.50
C PRO A 294 7.59 -12.87 -37.96
N VAL A 295 8.76 -12.53 -37.42
CA VAL A 295 9.60 -11.45 -37.97
C VAL A 295 10.25 -11.94 -39.26
#